data_AF-A0A366L064-F1
#
_entry.id   AF-A0A366L064-F1
#
_cell.length_a   1.000
_cell.length_b   1.000
_cell.length_c   1.000
_cell.angle_alpha   90.00
_cell.angle_beta   90.00
_cell.angle_gamma   90.00
#
_symmetry.space_group_name_H-M   'P 1'
#
loop_
_entity.id
_entity.type
_entity.pdbx_description
1 polymer ?
#
loop_
_entity_poly.entity_id
_entity_poly.type
_entity_poly.pdbx_seq_one_letter_code
_entity_poly.pdbx_strand_id
1 'polypeptide(L)'
;MKSIHLWAGQVASKALLEAYLDQRIYLKAWAKYDNEPPTGNPEEDAEPSPNLMCGFCKDTGIDIYDEDMMVLRYYTRQADLDKIAKDISADAAQLGKLLRKNKIENFNAVIAYDDNSLKPKKSPYPTLFKYLGKLSDSETSTGSKTQTSHYLWTGDVQLSKAEIIKRTGLKSKEISDLKFFFSKEKKRIDETIILGSADLDLAEQLILKVDSLGISQTANAILMLSLNSSIQINIEKISKNLHMDFIARQN
;
A
#
# COMPACT_ATOMS: atom_id res chain seq x y z
N MET A 1 0.76 -12.35 -4.79
CA MET A 1 -0.53 -11.63 -4.88
C MET A 1 -0.76 -10.99 -3.54
N LYS A 2 -0.85 -9.67 -3.49
CA LYS A 2 -1.17 -8.96 -2.25
C LYS A 2 -2.64 -9.19 -1.98
N SER A 3 -3.01 -9.39 -0.73
CA SER A 3 -4.40 -9.68 -0.46
C SER A 3 -4.81 -9.25 0.94
N ILE A 4 -5.77 -8.33 0.94
CA ILE A 4 -6.15 -7.57 2.11
C ILE A 4 -7.39 -8.23 2.71
N HIS A 5 -7.29 -8.63 3.96
CA HIS A 5 -8.42 -9.10 4.73
C HIS A 5 -9.19 -7.88 5.28
N LEU A 6 -10.52 -7.92 5.18
CA LEU A 6 -11.37 -6.81 5.58
C LEU A 6 -12.32 -7.16 6.72
N TRP A 7 -12.44 -6.22 7.65
CA TRP A 7 -13.48 -6.21 8.66
C TRP A 7 -14.16 -4.85 8.73
N ALA A 8 -15.46 -4.85 9.00
CA ALA A 8 -16.20 -3.63 9.29
C ALA A 8 -17.02 -3.79 10.57
N GLY A 9 -17.16 -2.69 11.30
CA GLY A 9 -17.84 -2.65 12.59
C GLY A 9 -18.56 -1.33 12.83
N GLN A 10 -19.58 -1.39 13.68
CA GLN A 10 -20.21 -0.22 14.27
C GLN A 10 -19.69 -0.07 15.71
N VAL A 11 -18.76 0.85 15.91
CA VAL A 11 -18.04 1.04 17.17
C VAL A 11 -18.53 2.30 17.86
N ALA A 12 -18.82 2.20 19.17
CA ALA A 12 -19.42 3.30 19.93
C ALA A 12 -18.48 4.50 20.12
N SER A 13 -17.17 4.28 20.19
CA SER A 13 -16.18 5.33 20.39
C SER A 13 -14.81 4.92 19.89
N LYS A 14 -13.96 5.92 19.62
CA LYS A 14 -12.55 5.70 19.27
C LYS A 14 -11.78 5.01 20.42
N ALA A 15 -12.08 5.35 21.67
CA ALA A 15 -11.44 4.73 22.84
C ALA A 15 -11.72 3.22 22.94
N LEU A 16 -12.96 2.80 22.63
CA LEU A 16 -13.30 1.38 22.57
C LEU A 16 -12.53 0.65 21.46
N LEU A 17 -12.34 1.31 20.31
CA LEU A 17 -11.56 0.78 19.19
C LEU A 17 -10.07 0.64 19.55
N GLU A 18 -9.49 1.65 20.18
CA GLU A 18 -8.10 1.64 20.64
C GLU A 18 -7.87 0.52 21.68
N ALA A 19 -8.81 0.35 22.63
CA ALA A 19 -8.75 -0.75 23.60
C ALA A 19 -8.89 -2.15 22.94
N TYR A 20 -9.70 -2.26 21.89
CA TYR A 20 -9.88 -3.51 21.14
C TYR A 20 -8.61 -3.95 20.40
N LEU A 21 -7.75 -3.00 19.99
CA LEU A 21 -6.49 -3.26 19.31
C LEU A 21 -5.28 -3.30 20.25
N ASP A 22 -5.44 -2.98 21.53
CA ASP A 22 -4.30 -2.86 22.44
C ASP A 22 -3.63 -4.22 22.72
N GLN A 23 -2.42 -4.40 22.18
CA GLN A 23 -1.58 -5.59 22.39
C GLN A 23 -0.51 -5.41 23.47
N ARG A 24 -0.42 -4.24 24.12
CA ARG A 24 0.69 -3.89 25.03
C ARG A 24 0.81 -4.82 26.23
N ILE A 25 -0.31 -5.24 26.81
CA ILE A 25 -0.30 -6.16 27.97
C ILE A 25 0.25 -7.52 27.56
N TYR A 26 -0.15 -8.02 26.39
CA TYR A 26 0.30 -9.31 25.88
C TYR A 26 1.77 -9.30 25.47
N LEU A 27 2.21 -8.24 24.78
CA LEU A 27 3.62 -8.05 24.42
C LEU A 27 4.54 -7.97 25.65
N LYS A 28 4.10 -7.30 26.72
CA LYS A 28 4.86 -7.26 27.98
C LYS A 28 4.98 -8.64 28.63
N ALA A 29 3.92 -9.44 28.59
CA ALA A 29 3.94 -10.81 29.11
C ALA A 29 4.88 -11.71 28.29
N TRP A 30 4.83 -11.61 26.96
CA TRP A 30 5.78 -12.31 26.06
C TRP A 30 7.22 -11.88 26.30
N ALA A 31 7.48 -10.58 26.40
CA ALA A 31 8.82 -10.09 26.70
C ALA A 31 9.38 -10.63 28.02
N LYS A 32 8.52 -10.84 29.03
CA LYS A 32 8.92 -11.48 30.29
C LYS A 32 9.30 -12.95 30.04
N TYR A 33 8.40 -13.70 29.41
CA TYR A 33 8.60 -15.12 29.11
C TYR A 33 9.84 -15.40 28.25
N ASP A 34 10.11 -14.57 27.23
CA ASP A 34 11.22 -14.77 26.30
C ASP A 34 12.59 -14.36 26.87
N ASN A 35 12.64 -13.40 27.81
CA ASN A 35 13.89 -12.78 28.25
C ASN A 35 14.28 -13.07 29.70
N GLU A 36 13.35 -13.57 30.53
CA GLU A 36 13.67 -13.93 31.91
C GLU A 36 14.09 -15.42 32.01
N PRO A 37 15.14 -15.74 32.79
CA PRO A 37 15.52 -17.13 33.00
C PRO A 37 14.41 -17.89 33.76
N PRO A 38 14.21 -19.20 33.49
CA PRO A 38 13.20 -20.00 34.18
C PRO A 38 13.40 -19.96 35.70
N THR A 39 12.31 -19.72 36.40
CA THR A 39 12.25 -19.63 37.86
C THR A 39 12.20 -21.01 38.53
N GLY A 40 11.85 -22.04 37.76
CA GLY A 40 11.56 -23.38 38.28
C GLY A 40 10.13 -23.51 38.83
N ASN A 41 9.33 -22.44 38.77
CA ASN A 41 7.90 -22.46 39.04
C ASN A 41 7.14 -22.60 37.70
N PRO A 42 6.48 -23.74 37.44
CA PRO A 42 5.77 -23.98 36.18
C PRO A 42 4.69 -22.95 35.83
N GLU A 43 4.10 -22.27 36.81
CA GLU A 43 3.10 -21.24 36.57
C GLU A 43 3.73 -19.91 36.13
N GLU A 44 4.91 -19.57 36.65
CA GLU A 44 5.63 -18.35 36.30
C GLU A 44 6.40 -18.50 34.98
N ASP A 45 6.79 -19.72 34.66
CA ASP A 45 7.51 -20.11 33.44
C ASP A 45 6.55 -20.51 32.30
N ALA A 46 5.24 -20.29 32.44
CA ALA A 46 4.24 -20.62 31.43
C ALA A 46 4.12 -19.53 30.35
N GLU A 47 3.75 -19.93 29.13
CA GLU A 47 3.44 -19.00 28.05
C GLU A 47 2.32 -18.01 28.46
N PRO A 48 2.36 -16.76 27.95
CA PRO A 48 1.33 -15.77 28.22
C PRO A 48 -0.08 -16.24 27.89
N SER A 49 -1.01 -16.03 28.82
CA SER A 49 -2.40 -16.46 28.67
C SER A 49 -3.06 -15.87 27.41
N PRO A 50 -3.76 -16.67 26.59
CA PRO A 50 -4.56 -16.17 25.45
C PRO A 50 -5.60 -15.12 25.83
N ASN A 51 -6.01 -15.05 27.11
CA ASN A 51 -6.94 -14.03 27.59
C ASN A 51 -6.35 -12.62 27.56
N LEU A 52 -5.02 -12.48 27.53
CA LEU A 52 -4.33 -11.20 27.44
C LEU A 52 -4.24 -10.66 26.01
N MET A 53 -4.48 -11.50 24.99
CA MET A 53 -4.48 -11.10 23.58
C MET A 53 -5.46 -9.96 23.31
N CYS A 54 -5.11 -9.10 22.36
CA CYS A 54 -5.99 -8.02 21.91
C CYS A 54 -7.31 -8.58 21.33
N GLY A 55 -8.35 -7.75 21.25
CA GLY A 55 -9.65 -8.17 20.70
C GLY A 55 -9.54 -8.64 19.25
N PHE A 56 -8.80 -7.89 18.42
CA PHE A 56 -8.54 -8.29 17.03
C PHE A 56 -7.76 -9.61 16.93
N CYS A 57 -6.76 -9.79 17.78
CA CYS A 57 -5.92 -10.98 17.88
C CYS A 57 -6.79 -12.21 18.18
N LYS A 58 -7.67 -12.09 19.18
CA LYS A 58 -8.68 -13.12 19.52
C LYS A 58 -9.63 -13.42 18.37
N ASP A 59 -10.14 -12.40 17.70
CA ASP A 59 -11.12 -12.55 16.63
C ASP A 59 -10.53 -13.18 15.36
N THR A 60 -9.24 -12.96 15.11
CA THR A 60 -8.51 -13.50 13.96
C THR A 60 -7.80 -14.82 14.25
N GLY A 61 -7.49 -15.08 15.53
CA GLY A 61 -6.77 -16.25 15.99
C GLY A 61 -5.25 -16.15 15.80
N ILE A 62 -4.72 -14.92 15.78
CA ILE A 62 -3.28 -14.63 15.82
C ILE A 62 -2.90 -14.12 17.21
N ASP A 63 -1.66 -14.34 17.61
CA ASP A 63 -1.17 -13.96 18.93
C ASP A 63 -0.89 -12.44 19.01
N ILE A 64 -0.21 -11.92 17.98
CA ILE A 64 0.22 -10.53 17.83
C ILE A 64 -0.01 -10.13 16.37
N TYR A 65 -0.46 -8.90 16.11
CA TYR A 65 -0.57 -8.38 14.75
C TYR A 65 0.56 -7.38 14.46
N ASP A 66 0.97 -7.33 13.20
CA ASP A 66 1.91 -6.31 12.73
C ASP A 66 1.14 -5.01 12.42
N GLU A 67 1.49 -3.93 13.12
CA GLU A 67 0.84 -2.63 12.96
C GLU A 67 1.07 -2.05 11.56
N ASP A 68 2.21 -2.35 10.93
CA ASP A 68 2.56 -1.86 9.60
C ASP A 68 1.72 -2.54 8.49
N MET A 69 1.21 -3.74 8.77
CA MET A 69 0.30 -4.48 7.88
C MET A 69 -1.16 -4.05 8.04
N MET A 70 -1.47 -3.18 9.00
CA MET A 70 -2.84 -2.79 9.33
C MET A 70 -3.16 -1.35 8.93
N VAL A 71 -4.24 -1.18 8.15
CA VAL A 71 -4.89 0.12 7.98
C VAL A 71 -6.21 0.13 8.75
N LEU A 72 -6.27 0.99 9.77
CA LEU A 72 -7.47 1.26 10.55
C LEU A 72 -8.08 2.61 10.17
N ARG A 73 -9.40 2.64 9.98
CA ARG A 73 -10.17 3.88 9.79
C ARG A 73 -11.41 3.90 10.68
N TYR A 74 -11.63 5.04 11.34
CA TYR A 74 -12.81 5.33 12.15
C TYR A 74 -13.44 6.64 11.67
N TYR A 75 -14.74 6.60 11.41
CA TYR A 75 -15.50 7.67 10.79
C TYR A 75 -16.52 8.22 11.80
N THR A 76 -16.32 9.46 12.24
CA THR A 76 -17.26 10.15 13.15
C THR A 76 -18.55 10.61 12.46
N ARG A 77 -18.53 10.64 11.12
CA ARG A 77 -19.67 10.95 10.24
C ARG A 77 -19.72 9.90 9.16
N GLN A 78 -20.89 9.67 8.59
CA GLN A 78 -21.05 8.73 7.47
C GLN A 78 -20.13 9.17 6.32
N ALA A 79 -19.24 8.26 5.91
CA ALA A 79 -18.36 8.43 4.76
C ALA A 79 -18.94 7.65 3.57
N ASP A 80 -18.74 8.18 2.36
CA ASP A 80 -19.10 7.45 1.14
C ASP A 80 -18.12 6.31 0.86
N LEU A 81 -18.58 5.36 0.03
CA LEU A 81 -17.84 4.14 -0.27
C LEU A 81 -16.49 4.43 -0.96
N ASP A 82 -16.44 5.43 -1.83
CA ASP A 82 -15.24 5.79 -2.60
C ASP A 82 -14.14 6.34 -1.70
N LYS A 83 -14.52 7.19 -0.74
CA LYS A 83 -13.61 7.68 0.29
C LYS A 83 -13.09 6.54 1.15
N ILE A 84 -13.97 5.65 1.61
CA ILE A 84 -13.56 4.51 2.47
C ILE A 84 -12.60 3.61 1.70
N ALA A 85 -12.92 3.30 0.44
CA ALA A 85 -12.06 2.49 -0.42
C ALA A 85 -10.69 3.13 -0.62
N LYS A 86 -10.64 4.44 -0.89
CA LYS A 86 -9.38 5.19 -1.01
C LYS A 86 -8.57 5.18 0.29
N ASP A 87 -9.23 5.36 1.44
CA ASP A 87 -8.57 5.45 2.74
C ASP A 87 -7.85 4.15 3.14
N ILE A 88 -8.34 3.00 2.65
CA ILE A 88 -7.78 1.66 2.89
C ILE A 88 -7.08 1.08 1.65
N SER A 89 -6.86 1.89 0.62
CA SER A 89 -6.22 1.48 -0.65
C SER A 89 -6.89 0.25 -1.31
N ALA A 90 -8.22 0.21 -1.32
CA ALA A 90 -9.03 -0.87 -1.88
C ALA A 90 -9.82 -0.44 -3.13
N ASP A 91 -10.24 -1.42 -3.94
CA ASP A 91 -11.21 -1.20 -5.02
C ASP A 91 -12.62 -1.00 -4.45
N ALA A 92 -13.23 0.15 -4.76
CA ALA A 92 -14.56 0.52 -4.25
C ALA A 92 -15.65 -0.47 -4.69
N ALA A 93 -15.56 -1.03 -5.90
CA ALA A 93 -16.57 -1.97 -6.39
C ALA A 93 -16.49 -3.32 -5.67
N GLN A 94 -15.29 -3.83 -5.40
CA GLN A 94 -15.09 -5.05 -4.62
C GLN A 94 -15.48 -4.86 -3.16
N LEU A 95 -15.11 -3.73 -2.55
CA LEU A 95 -15.54 -3.37 -1.19
C LEU A 95 -17.07 -3.33 -1.12
N GLY A 96 -17.73 -2.66 -2.06
CA GLY A 96 -19.18 -2.61 -2.16
C GLY A 96 -19.83 -3.99 -2.30
N LYS A 97 -19.24 -4.89 -3.10
CA LYS A 97 -19.70 -6.29 -3.22
C LYS A 97 -19.59 -7.04 -1.89
N LEU A 98 -18.48 -6.90 -1.17
CA LEU A 98 -18.29 -7.56 0.13
C LEU A 98 -19.25 -7.04 1.19
N LEU A 99 -19.48 -5.72 1.25
CA LEU A 99 -20.44 -5.12 2.19
C LEU A 99 -21.87 -5.65 1.94
N ARG A 100 -22.31 -5.67 0.67
CA ARG A 100 -23.62 -6.21 0.27
C ARG A 100 -23.75 -7.69 0.57
N LYS A 101 -22.74 -8.50 0.23
CA LYS A 101 -22.70 -9.94 0.52
C LYS A 101 -22.86 -10.21 2.02
N ASN A 102 -22.27 -9.37 2.85
CA ASN A 102 -22.31 -9.49 4.30
C ASN A 102 -23.47 -8.75 4.97
N LYS A 103 -24.39 -8.14 4.20
CA LYS A 103 -25.52 -7.35 4.69
C LYS A 103 -25.10 -6.25 5.68
N ILE A 104 -24.01 -5.56 5.36
CA ILE A 104 -23.53 -4.42 6.14
C ILE A 104 -24.09 -3.15 5.47
N GLU A 105 -25.04 -2.51 6.14
CA GLU A 105 -25.67 -1.27 5.68
C GLU A 105 -25.08 -0.05 6.37
N ASN A 106 -24.72 -0.18 7.65
CA ASN A 106 -24.12 0.87 8.46
C ASN A 106 -22.87 0.34 9.16
N PHE A 107 -21.77 1.08 9.03
CA PHE A 107 -20.53 0.87 9.76
C PHE A 107 -19.81 2.21 9.89
N ASN A 108 -19.00 2.34 10.93
CA ASN A 108 -18.20 3.54 11.16
C ASN A 108 -16.72 3.20 11.43
N ALA A 109 -16.34 1.94 11.37
CA ALA A 109 -14.95 1.51 11.47
C ALA A 109 -14.65 0.41 10.46
N VAL A 110 -13.44 0.45 9.89
CA VAL A 110 -12.91 -0.55 8.97
C VAL A 110 -11.49 -0.91 9.38
N ILE A 111 -11.19 -2.20 9.37
CA ILE A 111 -9.83 -2.76 9.47
C ILE A 111 -9.52 -3.43 8.14
N ALA A 112 -8.41 -3.03 7.54
CA ALA A 112 -7.76 -3.71 6.42
C ALA A 112 -6.43 -4.27 6.90
N TYR A 113 -6.21 -5.57 6.73
CA TYR A 113 -4.98 -6.24 7.19
C TYR A 113 -4.35 -7.04 6.06
N ASP A 114 -3.09 -6.77 5.76
CA ASP A 114 -2.33 -7.41 4.69
C ASP A 114 -1.53 -8.60 5.21
N ASP A 115 -2.15 -9.78 5.15
CA ASP A 115 -1.47 -11.03 5.47
C ASP A 115 -2.05 -12.16 4.63
N ASN A 116 -1.27 -12.61 3.65
CA ASN A 116 -1.67 -13.68 2.75
C ASN A 116 -1.86 -15.03 3.46
N SER A 117 -1.15 -15.23 4.58
CA SER A 117 -1.15 -16.46 5.36
C SER A 117 -2.31 -16.52 6.35
N LEU A 118 -2.92 -15.36 6.66
CA LEU A 118 -4.01 -15.27 7.62
C LEU A 118 -5.21 -16.10 7.17
N LYS A 119 -5.67 -16.95 8.08
CA LYS A 119 -6.90 -17.74 7.94
C LYS A 119 -7.85 -17.35 9.07
N PRO A 120 -8.65 -16.27 8.90
CA PRO A 120 -9.51 -15.77 9.95
C PRO A 120 -10.43 -16.88 10.45
N LYS A 121 -10.33 -17.20 11.74
CA LYS A 121 -11.23 -18.16 12.37
C LYS A 121 -12.53 -17.45 12.70
N LYS A 122 -13.64 -18.19 12.64
CA LYS A 122 -14.93 -17.66 13.11
C LYS A 122 -14.88 -17.64 14.64
N SER A 123 -14.85 -16.45 15.23
CA SER A 123 -14.94 -16.32 16.68
C SER A 123 -16.28 -16.89 17.18
N PRO A 124 -16.29 -17.71 18.25
CA PRO A 124 -17.51 -18.18 18.89
C PRO A 124 -18.18 -17.10 19.76
N TYR A 125 -17.52 -15.95 19.95
CA TYR A 125 -17.98 -14.85 20.79
C TYR A 125 -18.50 -13.67 19.96
N PRO A 126 -19.31 -12.76 20.55
CA PRO A 126 -19.68 -11.51 19.91
C PRO A 126 -18.42 -10.68 19.59
N THR A 127 -18.21 -10.40 18.31
CA THR A 127 -17.06 -9.63 17.82
C THR A 127 -17.44 -8.17 17.62
N LEU A 128 -16.50 -7.25 17.88
CA LEU A 128 -16.69 -5.82 17.59
C LEU A 128 -16.74 -5.56 16.07
N PHE A 129 -16.08 -6.44 15.32
CA PHE A 129 -15.91 -6.35 13.88
C PHE A 129 -16.42 -7.62 13.19
N LYS A 130 -17.11 -7.45 12.07
CA LYS A 130 -17.50 -8.57 11.21
C LYS A 130 -16.46 -8.74 10.11
N TYR A 131 -15.92 -9.95 9.98
CA TYR A 131 -15.09 -10.30 8.83
C TYR A 131 -15.93 -10.28 7.55
N LEU A 132 -15.54 -9.44 6.59
CA LEU A 132 -16.23 -9.29 5.32
C LEU A 132 -15.71 -10.28 4.28
N GLY A 133 -14.44 -10.64 4.38
CA GLY A 133 -13.75 -11.46 3.41
C GLY A 133 -12.43 -10.84 3.01
N LYS A 134 -11.90 -11.40 1.92
CA LYS A 134 -10.60 -11.05 1.38
C LYS A 134 -10.81 -10.26 0.10
N LEU A 135 -10.18 -9.09 0.02
CA LEU A 135 -9.90 -8.45 -1.25
C LEU A 135 -8.64 -9.10 -1.78
N SER A 136 -8.80 -9.95 -2.78
CA SER A 136 -7.67 -10.21 -3.66
C SER A 136 -7.40 -8.91 -4.40
N ASP A 137 -6.13 -8.60 -4.68
CA ASP A 137 -5.84 -7.80 -5.87
C ASP A 137 -6.76 -8.32 -6.96
N SER A 138 -7.68 -7.47 -7.43
CA SER A 138 -8.48 -7.86 -8.56
C SER A 138 -7.50 -8.24 -9.67
N GLU A 139 -7.53 -9.49 -10.12
CA GLU A 139 -7.72 -9.70 -11.55
C GLU A 139 -8.82 -8.73 -11.91
N THR A 140 -8.37 -7.58 -12.41
CA THR A 140 -9.23 -6.46 -12.68
C THR A 140 -10.42 -6.98 -13.43
N SER A 141 -11.59 -6.46 -13.04
CA SER A 141 -12.69 -6.30 -13.98
C SER A 141 -12.12 -6.19 -15.39
N THR A 142 -12.61 -7.06 -16.27
CA THR A 142 -12.29 -7.16 -17.69
C THR A 142 -12.67 -5.89 -18.49
N GLY A 143 -12.56 -4.71 -17.90
CA GLY A 143 -12.10 -3.53 -18.60
C GLY A 143 -10.58 -3.53 -18.53
N SER A 144 -9.93 -4.24 -19.45
CA SER A 144 -8.51 -4.14 -19.81
C SER A 144 -7.71 -3.26 -18.83
N LYS A 145 -7.17 -3.83 -17.72
CA LYS A 145 -5.96 -3.25 -17.12
C LYS A 145 -4.94 -3.29 -18.25
N THR A 146 -4.83 -2.17 -18.92
CA THR A 146 -3.64 -1.86 -19.67
C THR A 146 -2.54 -1.93 -18.62
N GLN A 147 -1.85 -3.06 -18.56
CA GLN A 147 -0.58 -3.18 -17.85
C GLN A 147 0.17 -1.88 -18.14
N THR A 148 0.73 -1.20 -17.16
CA THR A 148 1.30 0.14 -17.37
C THR A 148 2.79 0.03 -17.20
N SER A 149 3.53 0.35 -18.25
CA SER A 149 4.98 0.42 -18.19
C SER A 149 5.40 1.82 -17.75
N HIS A 150 6.17 1.87 -16.67
CA HIS A 150 6.75 3.06 -16.08
C HIS A 150 8.18 3.21 -16.56
N TYR A 151 8.55 4.40 -16.99
CA TYR A 151 9.86 4.70 -17.54
C TYR A 151 10.46 5.92 -16.84
N LEU A 152 11.76 5.84 -16.56
CA LEU A 152 12.53 6.89 -15.91
C LEU A 152 13.65 7.37 -16.83
N TRP A 153 13.70 8.68 -17.04
CA TRP A 153 14.85 9.36 -17.66
C TRP A 153 15.39 10.46 -16.76
N THR A 154 16.69 10.73 -16.91
CA THR A 154 17.36 11.84 -16.24
C THR A 154 18.11 12.69 -17.26
N GLY A 155 18.29 13.98 -16.99
CA GLY A 155 19.08 14.84 -17.85
C GLY A 155 19.36 16.19 -17.22
N ASP A 156 19.71 17.14 -18.06
CA ASP A 156 20.05 18.53 -17.70
C ASP A 156 19.24 19.58 -18.46
N VAL A 157 18.28 19.13 -19.26
CA VAL A 157 17.42 19.99 -20.08
C VAL A 157 16.13 20.37 -19.34
N GLN A 158 15.75 21.65 -19.43
CA GLN A 158 14.43 22.11 -19.00
C GLN A 158 13.43 21.92 -20.14
N LEU A 159 12.34 21.18 -19.89
CA LEU A 159 11.28 20.93 -20.87
C LEU A 159 9.91 21.22 -20.27
N SER A 160 8.98 21.71 -21.09
CA SER A 160 7.56 21.71 -20.75
C SER A 160 6.93 20.34 -21.05
N LYS A 161 5.80 20.02 -20.39
CA LYS A 161 5.03 18.80 -20.70
C LYS A 161 4.63 18.71 -22.18
N ALA A 162 4.26 19.85 -22.79
CA ALA A 162 3.89 19.91 -24.20
C ALA A 162 5.07 19.56 -25.13
N GLU A 163 6.27 20.03 -24.82
CA GLU A 163 7.47 19.68 -25.57
C GLU A 163 7.83 18.20 -25.42
N ILE A 164 7.70 17.63 -24.22
CA ILE A 164 7.96 16.20 -23.99
C ILE A 164 7.03 15.35 -24.86
N ILE A 165 5.73 15.64 -24.87
CA ILE A 165 4.75 14.93 -25.71
C ILE A 165 5.10 15.09 -27.19
N LYS A 166 5.43 16.30 -27.64
CA LYS A 166 5.82 16.56 -29.03
C LYS A 166 7.08 15.81 -29.45
N ARG A 167 8.12 15.79 -28.61
CA ARG A 167 9.43 15.18 -28.91
C ARG A 167 9.40 13.66 -28.82
N THR A 168 8.58 13.11 -27.93
CA THR A 168 8.35 11.65 -27.85
C THR A 168 7.50 11.14 -29.00
N GLY A 169 6.63 11.99 -29.57
CA GLY A 169 5.68 11.60 -30.60
C GLY A 169 4.51 10.75 -30.08
N LEU A 170 4.37 10.66 -28.76
CA LEU A 170 3.28 9.94 -28.09
C LEU A 170 1.99 10.75 -28.15
N LYS A 171 0.86 10.06 -28.32
CA LYS A 171 -0.47 10.68 -28.25
C LYS A 171 -0.91 10.79 -26.80
N SER A 172 -1.66 11.81 -26.43
CA SER A 172 -2.11 11.99 -25.04
C SER A 172 -2.88 10.79 -24.48
N LYS A 173 -3.61 10.05 -25.31
CA LYS A 173 -4.33 8.81 -24.93
C LYS A 173 -3.42 7.60 -24.64
N GLU A 174 -2.14 7.68 -25.01
CA GLU A 174 -1.13 6.64 -24.83
C GLU A 174 -0.40 6.80 -23.49
N ILE A 175 -0.50 7.98 -22.89
CA ILE A 175 0.18 8.39 -21.66
C ILE A 175 -0.81 8.29 -20.50
N SER A 176 -0.53 7.38 -19.57
CA SER A 176 -1.30 7.19 -18.33
C SER A 176 -0.91 8.21 -17.25
N ASP A 177 0.39 8.53 -17.15
CA ASP A 177 0.91 9.56 -16.24
C ASP A 177 2.20 10.17 -16.80
N LEU A 178 2.42 11.46 -16.53
CA LEU A 178 3.64 12.18 -16.94
C LEU A 178 4.01 13.20 -15.88
N LYS A 179 5.16 12.98 -15.27
CA LYS A 179 5.77 13.85 -14.26
C LYS A 179 7.16 14.23 -14.70
N PHE A 180 7.39 15.53 -14.73
CA PHE A 180 8.67 16.09 -15.11
C PHE A 180 9.08 17.11 -14.06
N PHE A 181 10.30 16.94 -13.56
CA PHE A 181 10.90 17.81 -12.57
C PHE A 181 12.16 18.41 -13.15
N PHE A 182 12.33 19.72 -12.99
CA PHE A 182 13.55 20.42 -13.37
C PHE A 182 13.99 21.38 -12.27
N SER A 183 15.29 21.40 -12.00
CA SER A 183 15.95 22.31 -11.07
C SER A 183 17.31 22.74 -11.62
N LYS A 184 17.67 24.02 -11.42
CA LYS A 184 18.99 24.55 -11.78
C LYS A 184 20.13 23.89 -10.97
N GLU A 185 19.83 23.49 -9.75
CA GLU A 185 20.71 22.67 -8.92
C GLU A 185 20.36 21.20 -9.09
N LYS A 186 21.38 20.33 -9.10
CA LYS A 186 21.15 18.89 -9.08
C LYS A 186 20.39 18.51 -7.81
N LYS A 187 19.27 17.82 -7.95
CA LYS A 187 18.47 17.27 -6.84
C LYS A 187 18.63 15.76 -6.80
N ARG A 188 18.47 15.19 -5.61
CA ARG A 188 18.53 13.74 -5.46
C ARG A 188 17.38 13.08 -6.19
N ILE A 189 17.70 12.01 -6.91
CA ILE A 189 16.74 11.30 -7.76
C ILE A 189 15.71 10.60 -6.89
N ASP A 190 16.13 9.95 -5.81
CA ASP A 190 15.25 9.24 -4.87
C ASP A 190 14.19 10.15 -4.23
N GLU A 191 14.60 11.30 -3.67
CA GLU A 191 13.68 12.29 -3.09
C GLU A 191 12.67 12.77 -4.14
N THR A 192 13.12 13.00 -5.38
CA THR A 192 12.25 13.45 -6.47
C THR A 192 11.26 12.37 -6.92
N ILE A 193 11.69 11.10 -6.95
CA ILE A 193 10.84 9.95 -7.26
C ILE A 193 9.79 9.77 -6.16
N ILE A 194 10.18 9.81 -4.88
CA ILE A 194 9.26 9.67 -3.74
C ILE A 194 8.21 10.78 -3.74
N LEU A 195 8.63 12.05 -3.89
CA LEU A 195 7.71 13.19 -3.90
C LEU A 195 6.81 13.21 -5.15
N GLY A 196 7.30 12.64 -6.26
CA GLY A 196 6.55 12.56 -7.50
C GLY A 196 5.65 11.34 -7.60
N SER A 197 5.89 10.25 -6.90
CA SER A 197 5.09 9.03 -7.01
C SER A 197 3.96 8.99 -5.99
N ALA A 198 2.75 8.61 -6.43
CA ALA A 198 1.67 8.26 -5.51
C ALA A 198 1.74 6.79 -5.06
N ASP A 199 2.57 6.00 -5.75
CA ASP A 199 2.82 4.60 -5.50
C ASP A 199 4.23 4.45 -4.93
N LEU A 200 4.31 4.14 -3.63
CA LEU A 200 5.58 4.04 -2.91
C LEU A 200 6.35 2.76 -3.27
N ASP A 201 5.65 1.67 -3.60
CA ASP A 201 6.27 0.41 -4.01
C ASP A 201 6.97 0.60 -5.37
N LEU A 202 6.32 1.28 -6.31
CA LEU A 202 6.93 1.67 -7.59
C LEU A 202 8.12 2.62 -7.38
N ALA A 203 7.98 3.59 -6.48
CA ALA A 203 9.06 4.54 -6.17
C ALA A 203 10.30 3.80 -5.68
N GLU A 204 10.14 2.88 -4.73
CA GLU A 204 11.22 2.06 -4.20
C GLU A 204 11.88 1.22 -5.31
N GLN A 205 11.09 0.56 -6.16
CA GLN A 205 11.63 -0.23 -7.27
C GLN A 205 12.44 0.60 -8.29
N LEU A 206 12.04 1.83 -8.56
CA LEU A 206 12.78 2.74 -9.43
C LEU A 206 14.08 3.20 -8.75
N ILE A 207 14.05 3.48 -7.45
CA ILE A 207 15.23 3.88 -6.67
C ILE A 207 16.26 2.75 -6.61
N LEU A 208 15.83 1.53 -6.26
CA LEU A 208 16.71 0.37 -6.27
C LEU A 208 17.34 0.14 -7.65
N LYS A 209 16.61 0.46 -8.72
CA LYS A 209 17.15 0.35 -10.09
C LYS A 209 18.21 1.42 -10.37
N VAL A 210 17.98 2.67 -9.96
CA VAL A 210 18.96 3.77 -10.02
C VAL A 210 20.25 3.35 -9.28
N ASP A 211 20.12 2.83 -8.06
CA ASP A 211 21.26 2.39 -7.24
C ASP A 211 22.05 1.26 -7.90
N SER A 212 21.35 0.27 -8.45
CA SER A 212 21.97 -0.90 -9.10
C SER A 212 22.80 -0.55 -10.34
N LEU A 213 22.51 0.58 -10.99
CA LEU A 213 23.18 1.00 -12.23
C LEU A 213 24.42 1.86 -11.98
N GLY A 214 24.71 2.23 -10.72
CA GLY A 214 25.88 3.04 -10.36
C GLY A 214 25.88 4.43 -11.01
N ILE A 215 24.71 4.94 -11.40
CA ILE A 215 24.56 6.27 -12.01
C ILE A 215 24.61 7.37 -10.95
N SER A 216 24.80 8.62 -11.40
CA SER A 216 24.73 9.78 -10.52
C SER A 216 23.39 9.82 -9.78
N GLN A 217 23.44 9.83 -8.45
CA GLN A 217 22.25 9.91 -7.58
C GLN A 217 21.55 11.27 -7.61
N THR A 218 22.07 12.20 -8.40
CA THR A 218 21.51 13.54 -8.55
C THR A 218 21.38 13.91 -10.02
N ALA A 219 20.30 14.64 -10.35
CA ALA A 219 19.99 15.10 -11.70
C ALA A 219 19.37 16.50 -11.66
N ASN A 220 19.50 17.24 -12.76
CA ASN A 220 18.85 18.53 -12.95
C ASN A 220 17.43 18.36 -13.50
N ALA A 221 17.21 17.34 -14.33
CA ALA A 221 15.92 16.99 -14.91
C ALA A 221 15.60 15.52 -14.66
N ILE A 222 14.36 15.23 -14.26
CA ILE A 222 13.86 13.87 -14.03
C ILE A 222 12.49 13.75 -14.71
N LEU A 223 12.35 12.77 -15.59
CA LEU A 223 11.11 12.44 -16.28
C LEU A 223 10.64 11.04 -15.85
N MET A 224 9.46 10.98 -15.25
CA MET A 224 8.70 9.76 -15.05
C MET A 224 7.52 9.73 -16.01
N LEU A 225 7.48 8.71 -16.85
CA LEU A 225 6.45 8.53 -17.86
C LEU A 225 5.82 7.15 -17.73
N SER A 226 4.50 7.11 -17.64
CA SER A 226 3.74 5.87 -17.50
C SER A 226 2.89 5.70 -18.75
N LEU A 227 3.05 4.57 -19.44
CA LEU A 227 2.37 4.25 -20.69
C LEU A 227 1.63 2.93 -20.55
N ASN A 228 0.56 2.75 -21.32
CA ASN A 228 -0.01 1.43 -21.52
C ASN A 228 1.06 0.47 -22.12
N SER A 229 1.34 -0.65 -21.48
CA SER A 229 2.33 -1.67 -21.85
C SER A 229 2.08 -2.33 -23.20
N SER A 230 0.87 -2.20 -23.77
CA SER A 230 0.64 -2.57 -25.17
C SER A 230 1.41 -1.66 -26.16
N ILE A 231 1.90 -0.51 -25.68
CA ILE A 231 2.63 0.48 -26.46
C ILE A 231 4.13 0.18 -26.35
N GLN A 232 4.70 -0.22 -27.47
CA GLN A 232 6.14 -0.34 -27.60
C GLN A 232 6.72 1.03 -27.97
N ILE A 233 7.65 1.51 -27.15
CA ILE A 233 8.40 2.73 -27.43
C ILE A 233 9.84 2.40 -27.80
N ASN A 234 10.42 3.20 -28.70
CA ASN A 234 11.85 3.14 -28.98
C ASN A 234 12.57 4.06 -27.99
N ILE A 235 13.16 3.45 -26.96
CA ILE A 235 13.84 4.15 -25.86
C ILE A 235 14.98 5.02 -26.39
N GLU A 236 15.84 4.48 -27.26
CA GLU A 236 16.99 5.21 -27.81
C GLU A 236 16.57 6.48 -28.58
N LYS A 237 15.54 6.34 -29.42
CA LYS A 237 14.98 7.48 -30.18
C LYS A 237 14.40 8.53 -29.25
N ILE A 238 13.68 8.12 -28.21
CA ILE A 238 13.09 9.04 -27.23
C ILE A 238 14.19 9.75 -26.42
N SER A 239 15.17 9.00 -25.90
CA SER A 239 16.32 9.55 -25.19
C SER A 239 17.05 10.61 -26.03
N LYS A 240 17.31 10.30 -27.31
CA LYS A 240 17.94 11.23 -28.25
C LYS A 240 17.09 12.49 -28.50
N ASN A 241 15.78 12.33 -28.70
CA ASN A 241 14.88 13.45 -28.96
C ASN A 241 14.69 14.36 -27.74
N LEU A 242 14.71 13.76 -26.55
CA LEU A 242 14.58 14.49 -25.29
C LEU A 242 15.91 15.07 -24.81
N HIS A 243 17.06 14.60 -25.31
CA HIS A 243 18.37 14.86 -24.71
C HIS A 243 18.41 14.44 -23.23
N MET A 244 17.91 13.24 -22.95
CA MET A 244 17.89 12.66 -21.61
C MET A 244 18.36 11.21 -21.67
N ASP A 245 19.03 10.77 -20.62
CA ASP A 245 19.50 9.40 -20.45
C ASP A 245 18.39 8.53 -19.88
N PHE A 246 18.19 7.36 -20.50
CA PHE A 246 17.23 6.39 -20.00
C PHE A 246 17.84 5.63 -18.83
N ILE A 247 17.07 5.50 -17.75
CA ILE A 247 17.53 4.83 -16.53
C ILE A 247 16.86 3.49 -16.36
N ALA A 248 15.52 3.46 -16.33
CA ALA A 248 14.79 2.28 -15.89
C ALA A 248 13.43 2.15 -16.55
N ARG A 249 12.99 0.90 -16.72
CA ARG A 249 11.61 0.52 -17.03
C ARG A 249 11.11 -0.43 -15.95
N GLN A 250 9.91 -0.19 -15.44
CA GLN A 250 9.12 -1.10 -14.61
C GLN A 250 7.75 -1.34 -15.26
N ASN A 251 7.10 -2.47 -14.96
CA ASN A 251 5.80 -2.86 -15.54
C ASN A 251 4.77 -3.15 -14.46
#